data_AF-A0A1J3JH27-F1
#
_entry.id   AF-A0A1J3JH27-F1
#
_cell.length_a   1.000
_cell.length_b   1.000
_cell.length_c   1.000
_cell.angle_alpha   90.00
_cell.angle_beta   90.00
_cell.angle_gamma   90.00
#
_symmetry.space_group_name_H-M   'P 1'
#
loop_
_entity.id
_entity.type
_entity.pdbx_description
1 polymer ?
#
loop_
_entity_poly.entity_id
_entity_poly.type
_entity_poly.pdbx_seq_one_letter_code
_entity_poly.pdbx_strand_id
1 'polypeptide(L)'
;AGRQIPMAFLERVKEDFSKRYGGGKANNAKANSLNKEFGSKLKQHMQYCVDHPEEISKLAKVKAQVTEVKGVMMENIEKVLDRGEKIELLVDKTENLRSQAQDFRAQG
;
A
#
# COMPACT_ATOMS: atom_id res chain seq x y z
N ALA A 1 -2.49 -14.88 3.04
CA ALA A 1 -1.03 -15.05 3.16
C ALA A 1 -0.25 -13.89 2.53
N GLY A 2 -0.60 -13.37 1.34
CA GLY A 2 0.22 -12.38 0.62
C GLY A 2 0.36 -10.96 1.21
N ARG A 3 -0.39 -10.58 2.25
CA ARG A 3 -0.39 -9.20 2.78
C ARG A 3 0.60 -8.95 3.92
N GLN A 4 1.19 -10.00 4.49
CA GLN A 4 2.07 -9.88 5.66
C GLN A 4 3.38 -9.13 5.33
N ILE A 5 3.99 -9.44 4.19
CA ILE A 5 5.23 -8.79 3.74
C ILE A 5 5.01 -7.30 3.44
N PRO A 6 4.01 -6.89 2.64
CA PRO A 6 3.71 -5.48 2.42
C PRO A 6 3.38 -4.71 3.71
N MET A 7 2.58 -5.29 4.62
CA MET A 7 2.24 -4.64 5.88
C MET A 7 3.47 -4.46 6.78
N ALA A 8 4.32 -5.49 6.88
CA ALA A 8 5.54 -5.40 7.67
C ALA A 8 6.54 -4.39 7.08
N PHE A 9 6.62 -4.29 5.75
CA PHE A 9 7.40 -3.26 5.08
C PHE A 9 6.90 -1.85 5.48
N LEU A 10 5.60 -1.59 5.33
CA LEU A 10 5.01 -0.29 5.67
C LEU A 10 5.21 0.08 7.15
N GLU A 11 5.06 -0.88 8.07
CA GLU A 11 5.27 -0.61 9.50
C GLU A 11 6.73 -0.27 9.81
N ARG A 12 7.69 -1.01 9.23
CA ARG A 12 9.13 -0.70 9.41
C ARG A 12 9.49 0.66 8.83
N VAL A 13 8.94 1.00 7.67
CA VAL A 13 9.10 2.32 7.04
C VAL A 13 8.55 3.42 7.93
N LYS A 14 7.33 3.26 8.46
CA LYS A 14 6.71 4.21 9.37
C LYS A 14 7.52 4.40 10.65
N GLU A 15 7.98 3.31 11.28
CA GLU A 15 8.78 3.35 12.50
C GLU A 15 10.11 4.10 12.28
N ASP A 16 10.86 3.76 11.21
CA ASP A 16 12.14 4.43 10.91
C ASP A 16 11.94 5.89 10.50
N PHE A 17 10.94 6.19 9.67
CA PHE A 17 10.62 7.56 9.26
C PHE A 17 10.24 8.44 10.47
N SER A 18 9.35 7.94 11.33
CA SER A 18 8.91 8.64 12.54
C SER A 18 10.07 8.87 13.51
N LYS A 19 10.98 7.90 13.64
CA LYS A 19 12.16 8.04 14.50
C LYS A 19 13.14 9.10 13.98
N ARG A 20 13.32 9.21 12.66
CA ARG A 20 14.27 10.13 12.03
C ARG A 20 13.74 11.55 11.88
N TYR A 21 12.48 11.68 11.52
CA TYR A 21 11.89 12.96 11.11
C TYR A 21 10.69 13.38 11.96
N GLY A 22 10.28 12.55 12.92
CA GLY A 22 9.32 12.94 13.94
C GLY A 22 9.81 14.16 14.73
N GLY A 23 8.88 14.85 15.39
CA GLY A 23 9.20 16.02 16.20
C GLY A 23 9.42 17.33 15.41
N GLY A 24 9.00 17.39 14.15
CA GLY A 24 8.84 18.65 13.42
C GLY A 24 9.57 18.74 12.07
N LYS A 25 10.63 17.94 11.85
CA LYS A 25 11.34 17.92 10.56
C LYS A 25 10.45 17.42 9.42
N ALA A 26 9.61 16.41 9.68
CA ALA A 26 8.61 15.94 8.72
C ALA A 26 7.51 17.00 8.44
N ASN A 27 7.08 17.75 9.46
CA ASN A 27 5.99 18.73 9.34
C ASN A 27 6.38 19.95 8.49
N ASN A 28 7.66 20.30 8.50
CA ASN A 28 8.21 21.47 7.80
C ASN A 28 9.02 21.07 6.55
N ALA A 29 8.96 19.80 6.13
CA ALA A 29 9.69 19.32 4.98
C ALA A 29 9.16 19.94 3.70
N LYS A 30 10.06 20.44 2.84
CA LYS A 30 9.70 20.86 1.49
C LYS A 30 9.43 19.64 0.62
N ALA A 31 8.63 19.81 -0.43
CA ALA A 31 8.36 18.74 -1.38
C ALA A 31 9.65 18.06 -1.83
N ASN A 32 9.69 16.72 -1.77
CA ASN A 32 10.81 15.87 -2.17
C ASN A 32 12.13 16.06 -1.40
N SER A 33 12.19 16.90 -0.35
CA SER A 33 13.45 17.21 0.33
C SER A 33 14.05 16.03 1.09
N LEU A 34 13.24 15.02 1.44
CA LEU A 34 13.66 13.83 2.18
C LEU A 34 13.96 12.62 1.28
N ASN A 35 13.65 12.70 -0.02
CA ASN A 35 13.70 11.54 -0.93
C ASN A 35 15.12 10.96 -1.05
N LYS A 36 16.13 11.83 -1.13
CA LYS A 36 17.53 11.38 -1.26
C LYS A 36 18.02 10.63 -0.02
N GLU A 37 17.67 11.14 1.16
CA GLU A 37 18.08 10.55 2.44
C GLU A 37 17.33 9.25 2.70
N PHE A 38 16.00 9.29 2.58
CA PHE A 38 15.13 8.19 2.97
C PHE A 38 14.87 7.16 1.86
N GLY A 39 15.05 7.51 0.59
CA GLY A 39 14.85 6.60 -0.54
C GLY A 39 15.75 5.37 -0.49
N SER A 40 17.01 5.53 -0.06
CA SER A 40 17.91 4.40 0.17
C SER A 40 17.40 3.45 1.25
N LYS A 41 16.73 3.98 2.27
CA LYS A 41 16.14 3.21 3.37
C LYS A 41 14.89 2.46 2.95
N LEU A 42 14.05 3.05 2.10
CA LEU A 42 12.92 2.34 1.49
C LEU A 42 13.39 1.09 0.76
N LYS A 43 14.44 1.20 -0.08
CA LYS A 43 15.00 0.03 -0.78
C LYS A 43 15.54 -1.01 0.19
N GLN A 44 16.28 -0.60 1.22
CA GLN A 44 16.83 -1.50 2.23
C GLN A 44 15.73 -2.24 3.01
N HIS A 45 14.67 -1.55 3.42
CA HIS A 45 13.55 -2.17 4.13
C HIS A 45 12.79 -3.15 3.26
N MET A 46 12.58 -2.82 1.98
CA MET A 46 11.91 -3.71 1.03
C MET A 46 12.71 -5.00 0.83
N GLN A 47 14.02 -4.87 0.59
CA GLN A 47 14.91 -6.02 0.43
C GLN A 47 14.90 -6.93 1.67
N TYR A 48 15.00 -6.35 2.86
CA TYR A 48 14.93 -7.12 4.10
C TYR A 48 13.62 -7.89 4.25
N CYS A 49 12.49 -7.28 3.92
CA CYS A 49 11.19 -7.94 4.03
C CYS A 49 11.03 -9.12 3.05
N VAL A 50 11.73 -9.08 1.91
CA VAL A 50 11.77 -10.15 0.92
C VAL A 50 12.76 -11.25 1.33
N ASP A 51 13.93 -10.88 1.87
CA ASP A 51 14.98 -11.84 2.25
C ASP A 51 14.68 -12.58 3.55
N HIS A 52 13.82 -12.04 4.42
CA HIS A 52 13.50 -12.59 5.74
C HIS A 52 11.99 -12.88 5.93
N PRO A 53 11.33 -13.64 5.03
CA PRO A 53 9.88 -13.83 5.09
C PRO A 53 9.43 -14.57 6.37
N GLU A 54 10.23 -15.50 6.88
CA GLU A 54 9.94 -16.27 8.10
C GLU A 54 9.90 -15.40 9.35
N GLU A 55 10.87 -14.50 9.50
CA GLU A 55 10.94 -13.55 10.62
C GLU A 55 9.74 -12.60 10.56
N ILE A 56 9.44 -12.08 9.37
CA ILE A 56 8.31 -11.19 9.12
C ILE A 56 6.99 -11.89 9.46
N SER A 57 6.82 -13.14 9.06
CA SER A 57 5.64 -13.95 9.38
C SER A 57 5.49 -14.17 10.89
N LYS A 58 6.58 -14.51 11.58
CA LYS A 58 6.59 -14.68 13.04
C LYS A 58 6.23 -13.39 13.77
N LEU A 59 6.83 -12.26 13.37
CA LEU A 59 6.52 -10.95 13.94
C LEU A 59 5.08 -10.53 13.67
N ALA A 60 4.57 -10.78 12.46
CA ALA A 60 3.19 -10.51 12.10
C ALA A 60 2.21 -11.34 12.95
N LYS A 61 2.52 -12.61 13.21
CA LYS A 61 1.72 -13.48 14.08
C LYS A 61 1.68 -12.97 15.53
N VAL A 62 2.83 -12.59 16.09
CA VAL A 62 2.90 -12.02 17.44
C VAL A 62 2.18 -10.67 17.50
N LYS A 63 2.39 -9.78 16.52
CA LYS A 63 1.67 -8.51 16.44
C LYS A 63 0.17 -8.73 16.31
N ALA A 64 -0.31 -9.70 15.53
CA ALA A 64 -1.73 -10.03 15.42
C ALA A 64 -2.32 -10.46 16.78
N GLN A 65 -1.61 -11.30 17.53
CA GLN A 65 -2.01 -11.69 18.89
C GLN A 65 -2.07 -10.50 19.88
N VAL A 66 -1.24 -9.48 19.67
CA VAL A 66 -1.23 -8.26 20.51
C VAL A 66 -2.23 -7.19 19.99
N THR A 67 -2.59 -7.24 18.70
CA THR A 67 -3.38 -6.20 17.98
C THR A 67 -4.86 -6.54 17.87
N GLU A 68 -5.34 -7.64 18.46
CA GLU A 68 -6.77 -7.99 18.56
C GLU A 68 -7.63 -6.85 19.19
N VAL A 69 -6.99 -5.84 19.79
CA VAL A 69 -7.61 -4.63 20.38
C VAL A 69 -7.71 -3.43 19.41
N LYS A 70 -7.21 -3.49 18.16
CA LYS A 70 -7.24 -2.38 17.17
C LYS A 70 -7.81 -2.79 15.80
N GLY A 71 -9.06 -3.28 15.78
CA GLY A 71 -9.77 -3.75 14.56
C GLY A 71 -10.01 -2.72 13.44
N VAL A 72 -9.75 -1.43 13.64
CA VAL A 72 -10.20 -0.35 12.73
C VAL A 72 -9.31 -0.16 11.47
N MET A 73 -8.05 -0.64 11.46
CA MET A 73 -7.12 -0.35 10.36
C MET A 73 -7.14 -1.39 9.22
N MET A 74 -7.45 -2.66 9.51
CA MET A 74 -7.52 -3.70 8.47
C MET A 74 -8.72 -3.52 7.53
N GLU A 75 -9.84 -3.04 8.05
CA GLU A 75 -11.09 -2.89 7.29
C GLU A 75 -11.04 -1.78 6.22
N ASN A 76 -10.26 -0.71 6.45
CA ASN A 76 -10.21 0.44 5.54
C ASN A 76 -9.37 0.20 4.28
N ILE A 77 -8.26 -0.56 4.39
CA ILE A 77 -7.41 -0.89 3.24
C ILE A 77 -8.11 -1.86 2.30
N GLU A 78 -8.85 -2.84 2.83
CA GLU A 78 -9.66 -3.75 2.02
C GLU A 78 -10.75 -3.00 1.24
N LYS A 79 -11.48 -2.09 1.87
CA LYS A 79 -12.52 -1.29 1.20
C LYS A 79 -11.96 -0.40 0.07
N VAL A 80 -10.74 0.13 0.22
CA VAL A 80 -10.09 0.94 -0.83
C VAL A 80 -9.55 0.08 -1.97
N LEU A 81 -9.01 -1.11 -1.68
CA LEU A 81 -8.55 -2.06 -2.70
C LEU A 81 -9.73 -2.64 -3.50
N ASP A 82 -10.81 -3.07 -2.83
CA ASP A 82 -12.05 -3.51 -3.47
C ASP A 82 -12.66 -2.41 -4.36
N ARG A 83 -12.49 -1.14 -3.96
CA ARG A 83 -12.90 0.01 -4.77
C ARG A 83 -12.00 0.18 -6.01
N GLY A 84 -10.70 -0.08 -5.90
CA GLY A 84 -9.76 -0.02 -7.03
C GLY A 84 -10.06 -1.07 -8.09
N GLU A 85 -10.22 -2.34 -7.70
CA GLU A 85 -10.55 -3.44 -8.61
C GLU A 85 -11.91 -3.25 -9.30
N LYS A 86 -12.90 -2.69 -8.59
CA LYS A 86 -14.21 -2.34 -9.18
C LYS A 86 -14.12 -1.19 -10.18
N ILE A 87 -13.23 -0.22 -9.99
CA ILE A 87 -13.06 0.89 -10.94
C ILE A 87 -12.44 0.39 -12.25
N GLU A 88 -11.41 -0.47 -12.19
CA GLU A 88 -10.83 -1.07 -13.41
C GLU A 88 -11.87 -1.87 -14.20
N LEU A 89 -12.69 -2.69 -13.50
CA LEU A 89 -13.75 -3.47 -14.13
C LEU A 89 -14.88 -2.60 -14.71
N LEU A 90 -15.17 -1.44 -14.10
CA LEU A 90 -16.15 -0.48 -14.62
C LEU A 90 -15.63 0.30 -15.83
N VAL A 91 -14.34 0.65 -15.84
CA VAL A 91 -13.69 1.29 -17.00
C VAL A 91 -13.74 0.35 -18.20
N ASP A 92 -13.38 -0.92 -18.01
CA ASP A 92 -13.40 -1.93 -19.08
C ASP A 92 -14.82 -2.17 -19.63
N LYS A 93 -15.84 -2.23 -18.77
CA LYS A 93 -17.24 -2.30 -19.21
C LYS A 93 -17.67 -1.03 -19.97
N THR A 94 -17.20 0.13 -19.56
CA THR A 94 -17.55 1.42 -20.21
C THR A 94 -16.86 1.55 -21.56
N GLU A 95 -15.62 1.08 -21.70
CA GLU A 95 -14.93 1.02 -23.00
C GLU A 95 -15.61 0.05 -23.96
N ASN A 96 -16.01 -1.13 -23.48
CA ASN A 96 -16.79 -2.09 -24.27
C ASN A 96 -18.13 -1.49 -24.73
N LEU A 97 -18.88 -0.84 -23.84
CA LEU A 97 -20.13 -0.16 -24.17
C LEU A 97 -19.92 0.97 -25.20
N ARG A 98 -18.85 1.75 -25.06
CA ARG A 98 -18.48 2.80 -26.03
C ARG A 98 -18.17 2.21 -27.40
N SER A 99 -17.39 1.12 -27.46
CA SER A 99 -17.05 0.44 -28.71
C SER A 99 -18.31 -0.09 -29.40
N GLN A 100 -19.16 -0.81 -28.67
CA GLN A 100 -20.41 -1.36 -29.22
C GLN A 100 -21.36 -0.26 -29.72
N ALA A 101 -21.44 0.88 -29.02
CA ALA A 101 -22.25 2.02 -29.46
C ALA A 101 -21.69 2.69 -30.74
N GLN A 102 -20.36 2.72 -30.91
CA GLN A 102 -19.73 3.21 -32.14
C GLN A 102 -19.97 2.25 -33.30
N ASP A 103 -19.86 0.94 -33.08
CA ASP A 103 -20.13 -0.09 -34.08
C ASP A 103 -21.59 -0.03 -34.55
N PHE A 104 -22.54 0.15 -33.62
CA PHE A 104 -23.96 0.31 -33.94
C PHE A 104 -24.23 1.56 -34.78
N ARG A 105 -23.51 2.67 -34.53
CA ARG A 105 -23.62 3.91 -35.32
C ARG A 105 -22.98 3.80 -36.70
N ALA A 106 -21.98 2.93 -36.87
CA ALA A 106 -21.29 2.73 -38.15
C ALA A 106 -21.98 1.70 -39.05
N GLN A 107 -22.71 0.74 -38.47
CA GLN A 107 -23.46 -0.29 -39.21
C GLN A 107 -24.96 0.02 -39.38
N GLY A 108 -25.48 1.05 -38.71
CA GLY A 108 -26.84 1.56 -38.85
C GLY A 108 -27.02 2.56 -39.98
#